data_AF-A0A6N9VME0-F1
#
_entry.id   AF-A0A6N9VME0-F1
#
_cell.length_a   1.000
_cell.length_b   1.000
_cell.length_c   1.000
_cell.angle_alpha   90.00
_cell.angle_beta   90.00
_cell.angle_gamma   90.00
#
_symmetry.space_group_name_H-M   'P 1'
#
loop_
_entity.id
_entity.type
_entity.pdbx_description
1 polymer ?
#
loop_
_entity_poly.entity_id
_entity_poly.type
_entity_poly.pdbx_seq_one_letter_code
_entity_poly.pdbx_strand_id
1 'polypeptide(L)'
;FSRTLAAASAGFDISVLELLATLACGGTVDLVRNLLALTERQDWSGSLLVAVPSVYRRVRQAEWVDERAGQYVLCGERVPGDLVRDIHRRHPGATV
;
A
#
# COMPACT_ATOMS: atom_id res chain seq x y z
N PHE A 1 -5.78 11.92 -0.63
CA PHE A 1 -5.43 10.74 -1.45
C PHE A 1 -5.36 11.17 -2.91
N SER A 2 -4.17 11.44 -3.44
CA SER A 2 -3.98 11.87 -4.84
C SER A 2 -3.77 10.69 -5.80
N ARG A 3 -3.13 9.62 -5.33
CA ARG A 3 -2.96 8.35 -6.05
C ARG A 3 -2.94 7.18 -5.06
N THR A 4 -3.75 6.16 -5.29
CA THR A 4 -3.90 5.00 -4.39
C THR A 4 -3.78 3.70 -5.17
N LEU A 5 -3.03 2.74 -4.65
CA LEU A 5 -3.02 1.38 -5.17
C LEU A 5 -4.22 0.64 -4.59
N ALA A 6 -5.23 0.35 -5.41
CA ALA A 6 -6.38 -0.43 -4.97
C ALA A 6 -6.12 -1.92 -5.21
N ALA A 7 -5.86 -2.60 -4.11
CA ALA A 7 -5.42 -3.99 -4.07
C ALA A 7 -6.32 -4.88 -3.20
N ALA A 8 -7.19 -4.29 -2.38
CA ALA A 8 -8.16 -5.01 -1.59
C ALA A 8 -9.28 -5.58 -2.46
N SER A 9 -9.83 -6.71 -2.03
CA SER A 9 -11.02 -7.29 -2.65
C SER A 9 -12.21 -6.33 -2.51
N ALA A 10 -12.98 -6.16 -3.58
CA ALA A 10 -14.22 -5.38 -3.58
C ALA A 10 -15.28 -5.89 -2.59
N GLY A 11 -15.13 -7.12 -2.08
CA GLY A 11 -16.00 -7.68 -1.03
C GLY A 11 -15.59 -7.32 0.40
N PHE A 12 -14.50 -6.57 0.59
CA PHE A 12 -14.00 -6.13 1.90
C PHE A 12 -14.11 -4.60 2.05
N ASP A 13 -14.28 -4.16 3.29
CA ASP A 13 -14.46 -2.75 3.67
C ASP A 13 -13.28 -1.84 3.27
N ILE A 14 -12.05 -2.35 3.32
CA ILE A 14 -10.85 -1.62 2.88
C ILE A 14 -10.95 -1.12 1.44
N SER A 15 -11.67 -1.83 0.56
CA SER A 15 -11.86 -1.37 -0.82
C SER A 15 -12.61 -0.03 -0.90
N VAL A 16 -13.43 0.33 0.10
CA VAL A 16 -14.10 1.63 0.17
C VAL A 16 -13.08 2.76 0.37
N LEU A 17 -12.09 2.55 1.24
CA LEU A 17 -11.01 3.51 1.45
C LEU A 17 -10.16 3.65 0.18
N GLU A 18 -9.77 2.52 -0.41
CA GLU A 18 -8.90 2.53 -1.59
C GLU A 18 -9.58 3.17 -2.81
N LEU A 19 -10.86 2.85 -3.03
CA LEU A 19 -11.62 3.29 -4.21
C LEU A 19 -12.37 4.59 -3.95
N LEU A 20 -13.37 4.55 -3.06
CA LEU A 20 -14.35 5.63 -2.94
C LEU A 20 -13.75 6.86 -2.27
N ALA A 21 -12.96 6.70 -1.20
CA ALA A 21 -12.33 7.85 -0.56
C ALA A 21 -11.32 8.55 -1.50
N THR A 22 -10.56 7.77 -2.28
CA THR A 22 -9.65 8.32 -3.29
C THR A 22 -10.41 9.11 -4.36
N LEU A 23 -11.43 8.50 -4.97
CA LEU A 23 -12.20 9.13 -6.05
C LEU A 23 -13.02 10.33 -5.56
N ALA A 24 -13.59 10.27 -4.35
CA ALA A 24 -14.32 11.38 -3.74
C ALA A 24 -13.42 12.60 -3.47
N CYS A 25 -12.13 12.39 -3.24
CA CYS A 25 -11.13 13.46 -3.12
C CYS A 25 -10.55 13.94 -4.46
N GLY A 26 -11.04 13.43 -5.61
CA GLY A 26 -10.51 13.75 -6.93
C GLY A 26 -9.15 13.09 -7.25
N GLY A 27 -8.78 12.05 -6.51
CA GLY A 27 -7.56 11.28 -6.72
C GLY A 27 -7.68 10.23 -7.82
N THR A 28 -6.55 9.59 -8.14
CA THR A 28 -6.45 8.48 -9.10
C THR A 28 -6.31 7.14 -8.40
N VAL A 29 -6.94 6.11 -8.95
CA VAL A 29 -6.84 4.73 -8.44
C VAL A 29 -6.11 3.86 -9.45
N ASP A 30 -5.04 3.19 -9.02
CA ASP A 30 -4.44 2.09 -9.79
C ASP A 30 -5.07 0.78 -9.33
N LEU A 31 -5.99 0.24 -10.14
CA LEU A 31 -6.59 -1.07 -9.89
C LEU A 31 -5.58 -2.18 -10.22
N VAL A 32 -5.32 -3.05 -9.24
CA VAL A 32 -4.47 -4.24 -9.40
C VAL A 32 -5.19 -5.48 -8.89
N ARG A 33 -4.70 -6.66 -9.30
CA ARG A 33 -5.31 -7.93 -8.87
C ARG A 33 -5.24 -8.11 -7.36
N ASN A 34 -4.10 -7.76 -6.77
CA ASN A 34 -3.83 -7.74 -5.34
C ASN A 34 -2.46 -7.05 -5.11
N LEU A 35 -2.04 -6.95 -3.86
CA LEU A 35 -0.80 -6.25 -3.49
C LEU A 35 0.46 -6.88 -4.10
N LEU A 36 0.46 -8.20 -4.38
CA LEU A 36 1.61 -8.87 -5.01
C LEU A 36 1.83 -8.45 -6.46
N ALA A 37 0.87 -7.75 -7.10
CA ALA A 37 1.10 -7.11 -8.39
C ALA A 37 2.25 -6.09 -8.36
N LEU A 38 2.61 -5.56 -7.18
CA LEU A 38 3.83 -4.76 -7.00
C LEU A 38 5.11 -5.56 -7.28
N THR A 39 5.11 -6.88 -7.14
CA THR A 39 6.29 -7.69 -7.50
C THR A 39 6.44 -7.91 -9.01
N GLU A 40 5.37 -7.66 -9.77
CA GLU A 40 5.34 -7.79 -11.23
C GLU A 40 5.63 -6.44 -11.92
N ARG A 41 5.65 -5.34 -11.15
CA ARG A 41 5.87 -3.97 -11.62
C ARG A 41 7.04 -3.37 -10.83
N GLN A 42 8.10 -2.94 -11.51
CA GLN A 42 9.34 -2.57 -10.81
C GLN A 42 9.21 -1.30 -9.96
N ASP A 43 8.33 -0.36 -10.34
CA ASP A 43 8.20 0.92 -9.64
C ASP A 43 6.74 1.33 -9.43
N TRP A 44 6.40 1.76 -8.22
CA TRP A 44 5.12 2.40 -7.93
C TRP A 44 5.28 3.52 -6.92
N SER A 45 4.70 4.69 -7.17
CA SER A 45 4.66 5.80 -6.22
C SER A 45 3.25 6.36 -6.09
N GLY A 46 2.85 6.69 -4.87
CA GLY A 46 1.52 7.19 -4.60
C GLY A 46 1.35 7.80 -3.22
N SER A 47 0.14 8.24 -2.94
CA SER A 47 -0.19 8.87 -1.65
C SER A 47 -0.62 7.87 -0.59
N LEU A 48 -1.24 6.75 -0.97
CA LEU A 48 -1.81 5.77 -0.05
C LEU A 48 -1.55 4.35 -0.54
N LEU A 49 -1.04 3.51 0.37
CA LEU A 49 -0.98 2.07 0.23
C LEU A 49 -1.59 1.44 1.49
N VAL A 50 -2.64 0.63 1.30
CA VAL A 50 -3.23 -0.15 2.38
C VAL A 50 -2.76 -1.60 2.25
N ALA A 51 -2.35 -2.22 3.35
CA ALA A 51 -1.85 -3.58 3.30
C ALA A 51 -2.05 -4.37 4.59
N VAL A 52 -2.20 -5.67 4.42
CA VAL A 52 -2.03 -6.63 5.51
C VAL A 52 -0.53 -6.83 5.77
N PRO A 53 -0.05 -6.73 7.03
CA PRO A 53 1.37 -6.84 7.36
C PRO A 53 2.10 -8.05 6.76
N SER A 54 1.51 -9.25 6.84
CA SER A 54 2.08 -10.48 6.28
C SER A 54 2.28 -10.40 4.75
N VAL A 55 1.29 -9.85 4.02
CA VAL A 55 1.34 -9.68 2.56
C VAL A 55 2.35 -8.61 2.17
N TYR A 56 2.37 -7.48 2.87
CA TYR A 56 3.34 -6.43 2.60
C TYR A 56 4.77 -6.90 2.83
N ARG A 57 5.02 -7.67 3.90
CA ARG A 57 6.32 -8.30 4.13
C ARG A 57 6.74 -9.20 2.97
N ARG A 58 5.80 -9.92 2.35
CA ARG A 58 6.07 -10.74 1.16
C ARG A 58 6.45 -9.89 -0.05
N VAL A 59 5.79 -8.75 -0.26
CA VAL A 59 6.20 -7.77 -1.29
C VAL A 59 7.59 -7.24 -1.01
N ARG A 60 7.89 -6.88 0.24
CA ARG A 60 9.21 -6.34 0.62
C ARG A 60 10.37 -7.33 0.50
N GLN A 61 10.10 -8.63 0.40
CA GLN A 61 11.14 -9.63 0.10
C GLN A 61 11.60 -9.60 -1.36
N ALA A 62 10.82 -9.01 -2.26
CA ALA A 62 11.24 -8.78 -3.63
C ALA A 62 12.10 -7.50 -3.67
N GLU A 63 13.43 -7.67 -3.66
CA GLU A 63 14.38 -6.56 -3.57
C GLU A 63 14.29 -5.54 -4.72
N TRP A 64 13.71 -5.95 -5.85
CA TRP A 64 13.49 -5.09 -7.01
C TRP A 64 12.25 -4.20 -6.91
N VAL A 65 11.44 -4.32 -5.87
CA VAL A 65 10.24 -3.50 -5.69
C VAL A 65 10.62 -2.19 -5.00
N ASP A 66 10.51 -1.10 -5.76
CA ASP A 66 10.69 0.26 -5.27
C ASP A 66 9.33 0.98 -5.16
N GLU A 67 8.51 0.55 -4.18
CA GLU A 67 7.26 1.25 -3.88
C GLU A 67 7.48 2.41 -2.90
N ARG A 68 6.85 3.56 -3.18
CA ARG A 68 6.93 4.75 -2.33
C ARG A 68 5.54 5.34 -2.11
N ALA A 69 4.91 4.98 -0.98
CA ALA A 69 3.68 5.61 -0.53
C ALA A 69 3.97 6.74 0.47
N GLY A 70 3.25 7.85 0.39
CA GLY A 70 3.30 8.87 1.45
C GLY A 70 2.66 8.40 2.76
N GLN A 71 1.60 7.59 2.66
CA GLN A 71 0.88 7.00 3.78
C GLN A 71 0.73 5.49 3.58
N TYR A 72 1.06 4.73 4.63
CA TYR A 72 0.88 3.30 4.72
C TYR A 72 -0.19 3.03 5.76
N VAL A 73 -1.24 2.29 5.40
CA VAL A 73 -2.25 1.83 6.37
C VAL A 73 -2.06 0.33 6.53
N LEU A 74 -1.52 -0.08 7.67
CA LEU A 74 -1.30 -1.49 8.00
C LEU A 74 -2.45 -2.02 8.86
N CYS A 75 -3.25 -2.95 8.33
CA CYS A 75 -4.46 -3.43 8.99
C CYS A 75 -4.70 -4.94 8.79
N GLY A 76 -5.67 -5.51 9.49
CA GLY A 76 -6.06 -6.92 9.37
C GLY A 76 -5.23 -7.90 10.21
N GLU A 77 -4.05 -7.51 10.69
CA GLU A 77 -3.20 -8.30 11.58
C GLU A 77 -2.47 -7.40 12.59
N ARG A 78 -1.78 -8.01 13.57
CA ARG A 78 -0.85 -7.29 14.44
C ARG A 78 0.25 -6.65 13.58
N VAL A 79 0.49 -5.36 13.78
CA VAL A 79 1.55 -4.61 13.11
C VAL A 79 2.90 -4.85 13.80
N PRO A 80 3.89 -5.49 13.14
CA PRO A 80 5.20 -5.70 13.71
C PRO A 80 6.03 -4.41 13.71
N GLY A 81 6.67 -4.07 14.83
CA GLY A 81 7.46 -2.84 14.94
C GLY A 81 8.70 -2.81 14.03
N ASP A 82 9.24 -3.96 13.64
CA ASP A 82 10.32 -4.06 12.64
C ASP A 82 9.83 -3.66 11.25
N LEU A 83 8.60 -4.01 10.87
CA LEU A 83 8.00 -3.63 9.59
C LEU A 83 7.82 -2.10 9.48
N VAL A 84 7.37 -1.45 10.56
CA VAL A 84 7.24 0.01 10.62
C VAL A 84 8.60 0.71 10.49
N ARG A 85 9.64 0.19 11.19
CA ARG A 85 11.00 0.73 11.07
C ARG A 85 11.59 0.54 9.68
N ASP A 86 11.26 -0.57 9.02
CA ASP A 86 11.70 -0.87 7.66
C ASP A 86 11.09 0.11 6.64
N ILE A 87 9.81 0.46 6.79
CA ILE A 87 9.16 1.52 5.98
C ILE A 87 9.88 2.86 6.16
N HIS A 88 10.05 3.32 7.40
CA HIS A 88 10.70 4.61 7.68
C HIS A 88 12.17 4.66 7.23
N ARG A 89 12.88 3.52 7.21
CA ARG A 89 14.27 3.48 6.72
C ARG A 89 14.35 3.81 5.23
N ARG A 90 13.39 3.34 4.43
CA ARG A 90 13.36 3.60 2.98
C ARG A 90 12.69 4.92 2.63
N HIS A 91 11.67 5.29 3.41
CA HIS A 91 10.96 6.54 3.24
C HIS A 91 10.78 7.25 4.60
N PRO A 92 11.78 8.05 5.04
CA PRO A 92 11.75 8.70 6.35
C PRO A 92 10.56 9.64 6.59
N GLY A 93 9.97 10.19 5.52
CA GLY A 93 8.79 11.06 5.57
C GLY A 93 7.45 10.32 5.46
N ALA A 94 7.44 8.99 5.36
CA ALA A 94 6.20 8.23 5.31
C ALA A 94 5.46 8.28 6.65
N THR A 95 4.13 8.28 6.59
CA THR A 95 3.27 8.02 7.76
C THR A 95 2.83 6.56 7.72
N VAL A 96 2.88 5.87 8.87
CA VAL A 96 2.44 4.47 9.03
C VAL A 96 1.44 4.36 10.17
#